data_AF-A0A7K9FET9-F1
#
_entry.id   AF-A0A7K9FET9-F1
#
_cell.length_a   1.000
_cell.length_b   1.000
_cell.length_c   1.000
_cell.angle_alpha   90.00
_cell.angle_beta   90.00
_cell.angle_gamma   90.00
#
_symmetry.space_group_name_H-M   'P 1'
#
loop_
_entity.id
_entity.type
_entity.pdbx_description
1 polymer ?
#
loop_
_entity_poly.entity_id
_entity_poly.type
_entity_poly.pdbx_seq_one_letter_code
_entity_poly.pdbx_strand_id
1 'polypeptide(L)'
;MGRPWQALRALRLRLLGPEKELVGTDQFGNKYYRVPKHETRGGQIIPERRFVEAINRQAYQYEMGDFPTEWEAWIRKKRNDPPTIE
;
A
#
# COMPACT_ATOMS: atom_id res chain seq x y z
N MET A 1 -2.49 18.62 26.39
CA MET A 1 -2.14 17.22 26.70
C MET A 1 -1.69 16.50 25.44
N GLY A 2 -0.38 16.28 25.27
CA GLY A 2 0.18 15.54 24.14
C GLY A 2 -0.22 14.07 24.22
N ARG A 3 -1.01 13.60 23.26
CA ARG A 3 -1.58 12.24 23.25
C ARG A 3 -0.40 11.27 23.09
N PRO A 4 -0.06 10.44 24.10
CA PRO A 4 1.14 9.58 24.11
C PRO A 4 1.23 8.65 22.89
N TRP A 5 0.07 8.36 22.29
CA TRP A 5 -0.11 7.68 21.01
C TRP A 5 0.70 8.26 19.84
N GLN A 6 0.93 9.58 19.79
CA GLN A 6 1.73 10.17 18.72
C GLN A 6 3.22 9.87 18.86
N ALA A 7 3.74 9.84 20.09
CA ALA A 7 5.13 9.46 20.36
C ALA A 7 5.38 7.97 20.04
N LEU A 8 4.44 7.10 20.41
CA LEU A 8 4.47 5.68 20.06
C LEU A 8 4.43 5.48 18.54
N ARG A 9 3.56 6.21 17.83
CA ARG A 9 3.47 6.16 16.36
C ARG A 9 4.77 6.63 15.69
N ALA A 10 5.37 7.72 16.19
CA ALA A 10 6.64 8.24 15.69
C ALA A 10 7.80 7.26 15.94
N LEU A 11 7.85 6.63 17.12
CA LEU A 11 8.87 5.63 17.45
C LEU A 11 8.72 4.37 16.57
N ARG A 12 7.49 3.94 16.30
CA ARG A 12 7.19 2.79 15.44
C ARG A 12 7.60 3.05 13.99
N LEU A 13 7.26 4.22 13.45
CA LEU A 13 7.72 4.67 12.12
C LEU A 13 9.25 4.70 12.03
N ARG A 14 9.92 5.07 13.13
CA ARG A 14 11.38 5.17 13.22
C ARG A 14 12.09 3.81 13.26
N LEU A 15 11.44 2.77 13.81
CA LEU A 15 12.03 1.44 13.98
C LEU A 15 11.62 0.45 12.88
N LEU A 16 10.36 0.50 12.42
CA LEU A 16 9.78 -0.48 11.49
C LEU A 16 9.52 0.09 10.09
N GLY A 17 9.66 1.41 9.91
CA GLY A 17 9.32 2.09 8.67
C GLY A 17 7.82 2.39 8.55
N PRO A 18 7.39 2.91 7.39
CA PRO A 18 6.00 3.25 7.13
C PRO A 18 5.13 2.00 7.10
N GLU A 19 4.02 2.02 7.83
CA GLU A 19 3.07 0.92 7.84
C GLU A 19 2.43 0.77 6.45
N LYS A 20 2.46 -0.46 5.90
CA LYS A 20 1.70 -0.79 4.70
C LYS A 20 0.23 -0.92 5.09
N GLU A 21 -0.62 -0.07 4.54
CA GLU A 21 -2.06 -0.10 4.77
C GLU A 21 -2.65 -1.18 3.86
N LEU A 22 -3.29 -2.21 4.43
CA LEU A 22 -4.06 -3.18 3.66
C LEU A 22 -5.34 -2.49 3.18
N VAL A 23 -5.48 -2.38 1.88
CA VAL A 23 -6.61 -1.70 1.23
C VAL A 23 -7.74 -2.66 0.95
N GLY A 24 -7.42 -3.86 0.48
CA GLY A 24 -8.41 -4.87 0.17
C GLY A 24 -7.82 -6.17 -0.35
N THR A 25 -8.70 -7.14 -0.56
CA THR A 25 -8.38 -8.48 -1.06
C THR A 25 -9.30 -8.83 -2.20
N ASP A 26 -8.77 -9.18 -3.37
CA ASP A 26 -9.63 -9.63 -4.46
C ASP A 26 -10.22 -11.04 -4.24
N GLN A 27 -11.11 -11.44 -5.14
CA GLN A 27 -11.72 -12.78 -5.19
C GLN A 27 -10.71 -13.93 -5.34
N PHE A 28 -9.49 -13.64 -5.81
CA PHE A 28 -8.41 -14.59 -5.97
C PHE A 28 -7.52 -14.67 -4.71
N GLY A 29 -7.79 -13.84 -3.70
CA GLY A 29 -7.06 -13.73 -2.45
C GLY A 29 -5.83 -12.81 -2.52
N ASN A 30 -5.59 -12.11 -3.63
CA ASN A 30 -4.46 -11.18 -3.72
C ASN A 30 -4.69 -9.98 -2.79
N LYS A 31 -3.64 -9.58 -2.07
CA LYS A 31 -3.71 -8.49 -1.09
C LYS A 31 -3.15 -7.21 -1.68
N TYR A 32 -3.93 -6.14 -1.63
CA TYR A 32 -3.56 -4.84 -2.14
C TYR A 32 -3.16 -3.91 -1.01
N TYR A 33 -1.99 -3.30 -1.14
CA TYR A 33 -1.43 -2.42 -0.12
C TYR A 33 -1.18 -1.03 -0.67
N ARG A 34 -1.40 -0.04 0.21
CA ARG A 34 -0.98 1.35 0.02
C ARG A 34 0.08 1.69 1.05
N VAL A 35 1.15 2.32 0.58
CA VAL A 35 2.12 2.97 1.45
C VAL A 35 1.97 4.47 1.25
N PRO A 36 1.50 5.21 2.26
CA PRO A 36 1.31 6.65 2.14
C PRO A 36 2.64 7.36 1.92
N LYS A 37 2.57 8.56 1.36
CA LYS A 37 3.71 9.47 1.22
C LYS A 37 4.34 9.67 2.61
N HIS A 38 5.64 9.43 2.70
CA HIS A 38 6.38 9.60 3.94
C HIS A 38 7.78 10.14 3.66
N GLU A 39 8.37 10.74 4.66
CA GLU A 39 9.74 11.25 4.61
C GLU A 39 10.67 10.24 5.28
N THR A 40 11.77 9.92 4.61
CA THR A 40 12.83 9.11 5.20
C THR A 40 13.67 9.94 6.16
N ARG A 41 14.42 9.28 7.04
CA ARG A 41 15.35 9.95 7.97
C ARG A 41 16.35 10.88 7.26
N GLY A 42 16.67 10.63 5.98
CA GLY A 42 17.56 11.46 5.17
C GLY A 42 16.88 12.68 4.53
N GLY A 43 15.63 13.00 4.87
CA GLY A 43 14.86 14.08 4.26
C GLY A 43 14.35 13.77 2.85
N GLN A 44 14.54 12.53 2.37
CA GLN A 44 14.01 12.13 1.07
C GLN A 44 12.52 11.84 1.18
N ILE A 45 11.73 12.56 0.41
CA ILE A 45 10.28 12.38 0.31
C ILE A 45 10.02 11.18 -0.61
N ILE A 46 9.52 10.08 -0.04
CA ILE A 46 9.06 8.93 -0.81
C ILE A 46 7.59 9.14 -1.18
N PRO A 47 7.25 9.10 -2.49
CA PRO A 47 5.86 9.26 -2.92
C PRO A 47 5.01 8.07 -2.50
N GLU A 48 3.68 8.26 -2.53
CA GLU A 48 2.74 7.15 -2.30
C GLU A 48 3.04 6.00 -3.26
N ARG A 49 3.13 4.78 -2.71
CA ARG A 49 3.31 3.53 -3.45
C ARG A 49 2.09 2.64 -3.28
N ARG A 50 1.71 1.96 -4.36
CA ARG A 50 0.62 0.99 -4.41
C ARG A 50 1.18 -0.29 -5.01
N PHE A 51 0.91 -1.42 -4.39
CA PHE A 51 1.40 -2.72 -4.87
C PHE A 51 0.45 -3.85 -4.42
N VAL A 52 0.60 -5.00 -5.07
CA VAL A 52 -0.15 -6.22 -4.75
C VAL A 52 0.82 -7.30 -4.30
N GLU A 53 0.45 -8.03 -3.25
CA GLU A 53 1.06 -9.29 -2.86
C GLU A 53 0.14 -10.41 -3.36
N ALA A 54 0.53 -11.04 -4.48
CA ALA A 54 -0.18 -12.20 -5.01
C ALA A 54 0.12 -13.44 -4.17
N ILE A 55 -0.90 -14.25 -3.87
CA ILE A 55 -0.73 -15.45 -3.01
C ILE A 55 0.12 -16.52 -3.72
N ASN A 56 -0.06 -16.68 -5.03
CA ASN A 56 0.50 -17.80 -5.79
C ASN A 56 1.53 -17.39 -6.86
N ARG A 57 1.95 -16.11 -6.91
CA ARG A 57 2.90 -15.62 -7.93
C ARG A 57 3.94 -14.70 -7.34
N GLN A 58 5.15 -14.77 -7.90
CA GLN A 58 6.21 -13.81 -7.59
C GLN A 58 5.77 -12.42 -8.08
N ALA A 59 5.95 -11.40 -7.24
CA ALA A 59 5.56 -10.00 -7.50
C ALA A 59 6.26 -9.35 -8.71
N TYR A 60 6.98 -10.09 -9.56
CA TYR A 60 7.63 -9.59 -10.77
C TYR A 60 6.99 -10.11 -12.06
N GLN A 61 6.08 -11.09 -11.99
CA GLN A 61 5.33 -11.61 -13.14
C GLN A 61 4.03 -10.82 -13.34
N TYR A 62 4.16 -9.49 -13.45
CA TYR A 62 3.03 -8.59 -13.73
C TYR A 62 2.72 -8.62 -15.23
N GLU A 63 1.75 -9.42 -15.65
CA GLU A 63 1.19 -9.36 -17.00
C GLU A 63 -0.16 -8.64 -17.00
N MET A 64 -0.47 -7.94 -18.09
CA MET A 64 -1.78 -7.29 -18.29
C MET A 64 -2.87 -8.35 -18.34
N GLY A 65 -3.80 -8.33 -17.39
CA GLY A 65 -4.95 -9.25 -17.33
C GLY A 65 -5.00 -10.19 -16.12
N ASP A 66 -3.96 -10.22 -15.29
CA ASP A 66 -3.95 -11.07 -14.08
C ASP A 66 -4.74 -10.50 -12.89
N PHE A 67 -5.07 -9.21 -12.94
CA PHE A 67 -5.81 -8.52 -11.88
C PHE A 67 -7.16 -8.06 -12.42
N PRO A 68 -8.18 -7.96 -11.55
CA PRO A 68 -9.39 -7.24 -11.91
C PRO A 68 -9.05 -5.82 -12.39
N THR A 69 -9.70 -5.38 -13.47
CA THR A 69 -9.42 -4.11 -14.16
C THR A 69 -9.43 -2.91 -13.21
N GLU A 70 -10.30 -2.93 -12.20
CA GLU A 70 -10.42 -1.87 -11.21
C GLU A 70 -9.19 -1.74 -10.31
N TRP A 71 -8.65 -2.88 -9.88
CA TRP A 71 -7.41 -2.95 -9.09
C TRP A 71 -6.19 -2.56 -9.93
N GLU A 72 -6.17 -2.95 -11.21
CA GLU A 72 -5.12 -2.52 -12.14
C GLU A 72 -5.12 -0.99 -12.32
N ALA A 73 -6.29 -0.40 -12.55
CA ALA A 73 -6.44 1.05 -12.67
C ALA A 73 -5.98 1.78 -11.39
N TRP A 74 -6.24 1.21 -10.22
CA TRP A 74 -5.82 1.77 -8.94
C TRP A 74 -4.29 1.68 -8.73
N ILE A 75 -3.64 0.54 -8.99
CA ILE A 75 -2.18 0.40 -8.89
C ILE A 75 -1.46 1.33 -9.86
N ARG A 76 -1.98 1.46 -11.09
CA ARG A 76 -1.46 2.38 -12.12
C ARG A 76 -1.75 3.85 -11.83
N LYS A 77 -2.38 4.17 -10.69
CA LYS A 77 -2.79 5.53 -10.30
C LYS A 77 -3.70 6.21 -11.33
N LYS A 78 -4.39 5.45 -12.19
CA LYS A 78 -5.46 5.97 -13.05
C LYS A 78 -6.69 6.35 -12.24
N ARG A 79 -6.88 5.72 -11.08
CA ARG A 79 -7.94 6.00 -10.10
C ARG A 79 -7.33 6.31 -8.74
N ASN A 80 -7.92 7.24 -7.98
CA ASN A 80 -7.46 7.58 -6.63
C ASN A 80 -8.05 6.65 -5.57
N ASP A 81 -9.35 6.44 -5.63
CA ASP A 81 -10.07 5.63 -4.67
C ASP A 81 -9.85 4.14 -4.94
N PRO A 82 -9.61 3.32 -3.91
CA PRO A 82 -9.55 1.88 -4.09
C PRO A 82 -10.92 1.33 -4.51
N PRO A 83 -10.96 0.22 -5.27
CA PRO A 83 -12.22 -0.49 -5.51
C PRO A 83 -12.82 -0.95 -4.18
N THR A 84 -14.09 -0.63 -4.00
CA THR A 84 -14.90 -1.20 -2.93
C THR A 84 -15.30 -2.58 -3.40
N ILE A 85 -14.81 -3.62 -2.73
CA ILE A 85 -15.36 -4.96 -2.93
C ILE A 85 -16.75 -4.93 -2.30
N GLU A 86 -17.78 -5.07 -3.13
CA GLU A 86 -19.14 -5.38 -2.65
C GLU A 86 -19.23 -6.85 -2.20
#